data_AF-A0A4W5MHZ8-F1
#
_entry.id   AF-A0A4W5MHZ8-F1
#
_cell.length_a   1.000
_cell.length_b   1.000
_cell.length_c   1.000
_cell.angle_alpha   90.00
_cell.angle_beta   90.00
_cell.angle_gamma   90.00
#
_symmetry.space_group_name_H-M   'P 1'
#
loop_
_entity.id
_entity.type
_entity.pdbx_description
1 polymer ?
#
loop_
_entity_poly.entity_id
_entity_poly.type
_entity_poly.pdbx_seq_one_letter_code
_entity_poly.pdbx_strand_id
1 'polypeptide(L)'
;MQEEGLFRVAPSASKLKKLKASLDCGVMDVQEYSADPHAIAGALKSYLRELPEPLMTSELYEDWIQASNIQDMDKRLQALLAACEKLPTDNFNNFRSDG
;
A
#
# COMPACT_ATOMS: atom_id res chain seq x y z
N MET A 1 -16.90 10.41 0.15
CA MET A 1 -15.58 10.62 -0.49
C MET A 1 -15.78 11.59 -1.64
N GLN A 2 -15.35 12.85 -1.50
CA GLN A 2 -15.57 13.93 -2.48
C GLN A 2 -14.25 14.49 -3.06
N GLU A 3 -13.10 13.98 -2.61
CA GLU A 3 -11.77 14.46 -2.99
C GLU A 3 -11.36 13.89 -4.36
N GLU A 4 -11.04 14.75 -5.32
CA GLU A 4 -10.56 14.33 -6.63
C GLU A 4 -9.06 14.00 -6.61
N GLY A 5 -8.65 12.98 -7.35
CA GLY A 5 -7.22 12.66 -7.50
C GLY A 5 -6.56 12.14 -6.24
N LEU A 6 -7.30 11.49 -5.34
CA LEU A 6 -6.73 10.71 -4.24
C LEU A 6 -5.67 9.74 -4.77
N PHE A 7 -4.55 9.61 -4.04
CA PHE A 7 -3.33 8.89 -4.45
C PHE A 7 -2.57 9.45 -5.66
N ARG A 8 -3.16 10.35 -6.46
CA ARG A 8 -2.50 11.02 -7.60
C ARG A 8 -1.90 12.38 -7.23
N VAL A 9 -2.66 13.21 -6.52
CA VAL A 9 -2.20 14.55 -6.08
C VAL A 9 -1.16 14.40 -4.98
N ALA A 10 -0.06 15.15 -5.09
CA ALA A 10 0.99 15.17 -4.09
C ALA A 10 0.57 16.06 -2.91
N PRO A 11 0.68 15.58 -1.65
CA PRO A 11 0.40 16.41 -0.50
C PRO A 11 1.52 17.42 -0.23
N SER A 12 1.23 18.40 0.63
CA SER A 12 2.27 19.27 1.18
C SER A 12 3.34 18.45 1.91
N ALA A 13 4.60 18.64 1.51
CA ALA A 13 5.75 17.93 2.09
C ALA A 13 5.90 18.19 3.61
N SER A 14 5.58 19.39 4.09
CA SER A 14 5.66 19.74 5.51
C SER A 14 4.59 19.02 6.33
N LYS A 15 3.35 18.96 5.82
CA LYS A 15 2.26 18.21 6.46
C LYS A 15 2.53 16.71 6.47
N LEU A 16 3.01 16.16 5.35
CA LEU A 16 3.38 14.76 5.24
C LEU A 16 4.47 14.40 6.25
N LYS A 17 5.52 15.23 6.37
CA LYS A 17 6.60 15.00 7.35
C LYS A 17 6.09 15.04 8.79
N LYS A 18 5.22 16.00 9.14
CA LYS A 18 4.60 16.08 10.47
C LYS A 18 3.77 14.83 10.76
N LEU A 19 2.92 14.43 9.82
CA LEU A 19 2.06 13.24 9.96
C LEU A 19 2.89 11.96 10.15
N LYS A 20 3.94 11.76 9.35
CA LYS A 20 4.86 10.61 9.53
C LYS A 20 5.48 10.59 10.92
N ALA A 21 6.00 11.73 11.39
CA ALA A 21 6.58 11.81 12.74
C ALA A 21 5.55 11.51 13.85
N SER A 22 4.30 11.97 13.70
CA SER A 22 3.23 11.65 14.65
C SER A 22 2.88 10.15 14.66
N LEU A 23 2.89 9.51 13.48
CA LEU A 23 2.69 8.07 13.33
C LEU A 23 3.84 7.28 13.97
N ASP A 24 5.09 7.65 13.70
CA ASP A 24 6.28 7.01 14.25
C ASP A 24 6.33 7.08 15.78
N CYS A 25 5.81 8.17 16.36
CA CYS A 25 5.70 8.35 17.81
C CYS A 25 4.41 7.76 18.43
N GLY A 26 3.51 7.19 17.62
CA GLY A 26 2.25 6.61 18.09
C GLY A 26 1.21 7.62 18.62
N VAL A 27 1.36 8.91 18.29
CA VAL A 27 0.52 10.02 18.80
C VAL A 27 -0.30 10.68 17.67
N MET A 28 -0.83 9.86 16.76
CA MET A 28 -1.66 10.36 15.67
C MET A 28 -3.09 10.68 16.15
N ASP A 29 -3.49 11.94 16.08
CA ASP A 29 -4.90 12.33 16.16
C ASP A 29 -5.56 12.18 14.78
N VAL A 30 -6.33 11.11 14.61
CA VAL A 30 -7.04 10.81 13.36
C VAL A 30 -7.97 11.95 12.94
N GLN A 31 -8.56 12.69 13.88
CA GLN A 31 -9.45 13.81 13.59
C GLN A 31 -8.67 14.99 12.99
N GLU A 32 -7.47 15.31 13.50
CA GLU A 32 -6.61 16.40 12.99
C GLU A 32 -6.23 16.19 11.51
N TYR A 33 -5.94 14.94 11.12
CA TYR A 33 -5.45 14.62 9.78
C TYR A 33 -6.54 14.23 8.78
N SER A 34 -7.77 13.93 9.25
CA SER A 34 -8.93 13.67 8.40
C SER A 34 -9.29 14.85 7.46
N ALA A 35 -8.82 16.05 7.80
CA ALA A 35 -8.99 17.27 7.01
C ALA A 35 -8.08 17.35 5.77
N ASP A 36 -7.08 16.47 5.62
CA ASP A 36 -6.20 16.45 4.44
C ASP A 36 -6.05 15.00 3.91
N PRO A 37 -7.00 14.53 3.09
CA PRO A 37 -6.98 13.17 2.54
C PRO A 37 -5.74 12.88 1.70
N HIS A 38 -5.17 13.90 1.04
CA HIS A 38 -3.93 13.75 0.28
C HIS A 38 -2.73 13.50 1.19
N ALA A 39 -2.67 14.12 2.37
CA ALA A 39 -1.62 13.87 3.35
C ALA A 39 -1.67 12.43 3.87
N ILE A 40 -2.87 11.92 4.20
CA ILE A 40 -3.07 10.51 4.62
C ILE A 40 -2.65 9.55 3.49
N ALA A 41 -3.14 9.79 2.27
CA ALA A 41 -2.78 8.98 1.11
C ALA A 41 -1.26 9.00 0.83
N GLY A 42 -0.61 10.15 1.02
CA GLY A 42 0.84 10.29 0.92
C GLY A 42 1.60 9.54 2.00
N ALA A 43 1.11 9.56 3.24
CA ALA A 43 1.69 8.83 4.36
C ALA A 43 1.62 7.32 4.10
N LEU A 44 0.46 6.81 3.68
CA LEU A 44 0.28 5.40 3.32
C LEU A 44 1.21 4.97 2.18
N LYS A 45 1.30 5.76 1.09
CA LYS A 45 2.24 5.49 0.00
C LYS A 45 3.71 5.50 0.47
N SER A 46 4.05 6.36 1.42
CA SER A 46 5.41 6.45 1.95
C SER A 46 5.72 5.24 2.83
N TYR A 47 4.80 4.84 3.70
CA TYR A 47 4.90 3.62 4.50
C TYR A 47 5.20 2.40 3.63
N LEU A 48 4.38 2.13 2.61
CA LEU A 48 4.55 0.97 1.73
C LEU A 48 5.88 0.95 0.97
N ARG A 49 6.42 2.13 0.62
CA ARG A 49 7.69 2.27 -0.10
C ARG A 49 8.91 2.21 0.80
N GLU A 50 8.76 2.58 2.07
CA GLU A 50 9.83 2.63 3.06
C GLU A 50 9.96 1.33 3.86
N LEU A 51 9.12 0.33 3.59
CA LEU A 51 9.26 -1.01 4.16
C LEU A 51 10.66 -1.59 3.82
N PRO A 52 11.29 -2.34 4.75
CA PRO A 52 12.58 -2.99 4.49
C PRO A 52 12.55 -3.94 3.28
N GLU A 53 11.39 -4.55 3.03
CA GLU A 53 11.09 -5.36 1.86
C GLU A 53 9.77 -4.88 1.23
N PRO A 54 9.62 -4.90 -0.11
CA PRO A 54 8.34 -4.62 -0.74
C PRO A 54 7.21 -5.48 -0.17
N LEU A 55 6.00 -4.91 -0.09
CA LEU A 55 4.83 -5.63 0.41
C LEU A 55 4.58 -6.96 -0.32
N MET A 56 4.81 -6.99 -1.64
CA MET A 56 4.64 -8.18 -2.48
C MET A 56 5.85 -9.13 -2.48
N THR A 57 6.86 -8.86 -1.62
CA THR A 57 8.17 -9.52 -1.50
C THR A 57 9.03 -9.42 -2.76
N SER A 58 10.34 -9.40 -2.58
CA SER A 58 11.24 -9.43 -3.75
C SER A 58 11.37 -10.84 -4.31
N GLU A 59 11.20 -11.85 -3.46
CA GLU A 59 11.32 -13.26 -3.83
C GLU A 59 10.23 -13.71 -4.82
N LEU A 60 9.01 -13.19 -4.67
CA LEU A 60 7.89 -13.51 -5.56
C LEU A 60 7.81 -12.62 -6.80
N TYR A 61 8.77 -11.71 -7.01
CA TYR A 61 8.72 -10.76 -8.13
C TYR A 61 8.51 -11.45 -9.48
N GLU A 62 9.28 -12.51 -9.76
CA GLU A 62 9.14 -13.28 -11.01
C GLU A 62 7.77 -13.97 -11.11
N ASP A 63 7.25 -14.52 -10.01
CA ASP A 63 5.92 -15.13 -9.97
C ASP A 63 4.83 -14.12 -10.35
N TRP A 64 4.93 -12.88 -9.84
CA TRP A 64 4.00 -11.79 -10.17
C TRP A 64 4.07 -11.38 -11.64
N ILE A 65 5.29 -11.22 -12.18
CA ILE A 65 5.48 -10.84 -13.58
C ILE A 65 4.99 -11.95 -14.52
N GLN A 66 5.29 -13.20 -14.21
CA GLN A 66 4.82 -14.34 -14.99
C GLN A 66 3.29 -14.44 -14.96
N ALA A 67 2.67 -14.33 -13.79
CA ALA A 67 1.22 -14.30 -13.66
C ALA A 67 0.59 -13.17 -14.48
N SER A 68 1.16 -11.95 -14.41
CA SER A 68 0.71 -10.77 -15.16
C SER A 68 0.70 -10.98 -16.69
N ASN A 69 1.65 -11.78 -17.20
CA ASN A 69 1.82 -11.99 -18.64
C ASN A 69 0.89 -13.08 -19.22
N ILE A 70 0.12 -13.78 -18.38
CA ILE A 70 -0.85 -14.78 -18.84
C ILE A 70 -2.00 -14.07 -19.56
N GLN A 71 -2.25 -14.45 -20.81
CA GLN A 71 -3.32 -13.88 -21.64
C GLN A 71 -4.71 -14.35 -21.22
N ASP A 72 -4.80 -15.61 -20.79
CA ASP A 72 -6.04 -16.21 -20.33
C ASP A 72 -6.42 -15.66 -18.95
N MET A 73 -7.61 -15.06 -18.86
CA MET A 73 -8.07 -14.35 -17.67
C MET A 73 -8.17 -15.26 -16.44
N ASP A 74 -8.69 -16.47 -16.61
CA ASP A 74 -8.94 -17.39 -15.51
C ASP A 74 -7.62 -17.95 -14.98
N LYS A 75 -6.72 -18.35 -15.89
CA LYS A 75 -5.37 -18.79 -15.53
C LYS A 75 -4.55 -17.68 -14.90
N ARG A 76 -4.70 -16.44 -15.36
CA ARG A 76 -4.05 -15.27 -14.75
C ARG A 76 -4.55 -15.06 -13.32
N LEU A 77 -5.87 -15.10 -13.11
CA LEU A 77 -6.45 -14.98 -11.77
C LEU A 77 -5.92 -16.07 -10.84
N GLN A 78 -5.92 -17.33 -11.30
CA GLN A 78 -5.39 -18.44 -10.52
C GLN A 78 -3.90 -18.27 -10.17
N ALA A 79 -3.08 -17.82 -11.12
CA ALA A 79 -1.65 -17.58 -10.88
C ALA A 79 -1.42 -16.42 -9.88
N LEU A 80 -2.20 -15.34 -9.98
CA LEU A 80 -2.15 -14.22 -9.04
C LEU A 80 -2.58 -14.64 -7.63
N LEU A 81 -3.64 -15.44 -7.50
CA LEU A 81 -4.08 -15.99 -6.21
C LEU A 81 -3.01 -16.91 -5.59
N ALA A 82 -2.40 -17.77 -6.41
CA ALA A 82 -1.31 -18.63 -5.95
C ALA A 82 -0.09 -17.81 -5.47
N ALA A 83 0.24 -16.69 -6.13
CA ALA A 83 1.28 -15.78 -5.66
C ALA A 83 0.88 -15.09 -4.34
N CYS A 84 -0.38 -14.70 -4.16
CA CYS A 84 -0.89 -14.19 -2.87
C CYS A 84 -0.73 -15.22 -1.74
N GLU A 85 -1.04 -16.49 -1.98
CA GLU A 85 -0.95 -17.56 -0.97
C GLU A 85 0.49 -17.85 -0.52
N LYS A 86 1.48 -17.50 -1.33
CA LYS A 86 2.91 -17.64 -0.98
C LYS A 86 3.44 -16.47 -0.14
N LEU A 87 2.69 -15.37 0.00
CA LEU A 87 3.15 -14.24 0.79
C LEU A 87 3.30 -14.65 2.27
N PRO A 88 4.34 -14.13 2.96
CA PRO A 88 4.41 -14.23 4.42
C PRO A 88 3.14 -13.70 5.07
N THR A 89 2.73 -14.27 6.21
CA THR A 89 1.46 -13.93 6.87
C THR A 89 1.30 -12.43 7.12
N ASP A 90 2.35 -11.74 7.55
CA ASP A 90 2.30 -10.30 7.81
C ASP A 90 2.10 -9.48 6.52
N ASN A 91 2.82 -9.85 5.45
CA ASN A 91 2.67 -9.25 4.12
C ASN A 91 1.28 -9.52 3.54
N PHE A 92 0.78 -10.74 3.67
CA PHE A 92 -0.55 -11.14 3.21
C PHE A 92 -1.65 -10.37 3.94
N ASN A 93 -1.56 -10.25 5.27
CA ASN A 93 -2.54 -9.51 6.06
C ASN A 93 -2.58 -8.03 5.67
N ASN A 94 -1.41 -7.42 5.48
CA ASN A 94 -1.30 -6.02 5.05
C ASN A 94 -1.79 -5.84 3.60
N PHE A 95 -1.51 -6.79 2.70
CA PHE A 95 -1.98 -6.78 1.32
C PHE A 95 -3.51 -6.96 1.21
N ARG A 96 -4.07 -7.91 1.97
CA ARG A 96 -5.49 -8.26 1.91
C ARG A 96 -6.36 -7.19 2.54
N SER A 97 -5.90 -6.55 3.62
CA SER A 97 -6.65 -5.53 4.36
C SER A 97 -8.14 -5.90 4.45
N ASP A 98 -8.47 -7.00 5.14
CA ASP A 98 -9.88 -7.27 5.48
C ASP A 98 -10.34 -6.08 6.36
N GLY A 99 -11.21 -5.25 5.80
CA GLY A 99 -11.92 -4.21 6.53
C GLY A 99 -13.02 -4.78 7.41
#